data_AF-A0A356JZ64-F1
#
_entry.id   AF-A0A356JZ64-F1
#
_cell.length_a   1.000
_cell.length_b   1.000
_cell.length_c   1.000
_cell.angle_alpha   90.00
_cell.angle_beta   90.00
_cell.angle_gamma   90.00
#
_symmetry.space_group_name_H-M   'P 1'
#
loop_
_entity.id
_entity.type
_entity.pdbx_description
1 polymer ?
#
loop_
_entity_poly.entity_id
_entity_poly.type
_entity_poly.pdbx_seq_one_letter_code
_entity_poly.pdbx_strand_id
1 'polypeptide(L)'
;IDYRPTDLIKIDILINSKPVDALAQLCYRPSAVERAKVVCERLKGEISRQQFKVAIQGAIGSQIIARETVNPVRKDVLAKCYGGDVTRKRKLLEKQKAGKKRMLMAGNVELPQSAFLAVLKEKEDS
;
A
#
# COMPACT_ATOMS: atom_id res chain seq x y z
N ILE A 1 -13.18 34.80 -17.45
CA ILE A 1 -12.58 33.44 -17.39
C ILE A 1 -13.76 32.49 -17.38
N ASP A 2 -14.04 31.85 -18.52
CA ASP A 2 -15.21 30.97 -18.67
C ASP A 2 -14.85 29.52 -18.35
N TYR A 3 -15.80 28.81 -17.77
CA TYR A 3 -15.70 27.37 -17.53
C TYR A 3 -15.65 26.61 -18.85
N ARG A 4 -14.76 25.61 -18.92
CA ARG A 4 -14.63 24.72 -20.08
C ARG A 4 -14.94 23.28 -19.67
N PRO A 5 -15.65 22.51 -20.51
CA PRO A 5 -15.84 21.09 -20.27
C PRO A 5 -14.49 20.37 -20.31
N THR A 6 -14.26 19.46 -19.36
CA THR A 6 -13.03 18.66 -19.25
C THR A 6 -13.37 17.30 -18.64
N ASP A 7 -12.68 16.25 -19.08
CA ASP A 7 -12.89 14.88 -18.60
C ASP A 7 -12.11 14.64 -17.30
N LEU A 8 -12.83 14.77 -16.19
CA LEU A 8 -12.31 14.60 -14.84
C LEU A 8 -12.74 13.26 -14.27
N ILE A 9 -11.83 12.63 -13.54
CA ILE A 9 -12.08 11.37 -12.84
C ILE A 9 -11.63 11.46 -11.39
N LYS A 10 -12.32 10.71 -10.54
CA LYS A 10 -11.97 10.55 -9.14
C LYS A 10 -11.01 9.38 -8.99
N ILE A 11 -9.86 9.64 -8.39
CA ILE A 11 -8.93 8.62 -7.92
C ILE A 11 -9.21 8.38 -6.43
N ASP A 12 -9.52 7.15 -6.09
CA ASP A 12 -9.63 6.66 -4.73
C ASP A 12 -8.35 5.93 -4.33
N ILE A 13 -7.85 6.19 -3.13
CA ILE A 13 -6.69 5.49 -2.56
C ILE A 13 -7.19 4.45 -1.56
N LEU A 14 -6.73 3.21 -1.70
CA LEU A 14 -7.08 2.10 -0.83
C LEU A 14 -5.84 1.54 -0.16
N ILE A 15 -5.93 1.31 1.15
CA ILE A 15 -4.92 0.61 1.95
C ILE A 15 -5.54 -0.69 2.45
N ASN A 16 -4.95 -1.83 2.07
CA ASN A 16 -5.52 -3.16 2.30
C ASN A 16 -7.00 -3.27 1.90
N SER A 17 -7.33 -2.70 0.73
CA SER A 17 -8.69 -2.67 0.18
C SER A 17 -9.70 -1.84 0.99
N LYS A 18 -9.26 -1.09 2.00
CA LYS A 18 -10.07 -0.07 2.68
C LYS A 18 -9.81 1.30 2.04
N PRO A 19 -10.84 2.01 1.57
CA PRO A 19 -10.66 3.36 1.02
C PRO A 19 -10.22 4.34 2.12
N VAL A 20 -9.38 5.29 1.75
CA VAL A 20 -8.93 6.39 2.60
C VAL A 20 -9.41 7.69 1.97
N ASP A 21 -10.60 8.13 2.39
CA ASP A 21 -11.30 9.27 1.77
C ASP A 21 -10.48 10.56 1.80
N ALA A 22 -9.66 10.76 2.83
CA ALA A 22 -8.81 11.93 2.97
C ALA A 22 -7.78 12.10 1.83
N LEU A 23 -7.43 11.01 1.14
CA LEU A 23 -6.46 11.00 0.04
C LEU A 23 -7.12 10.96 -1.34
N ALA A 24 -8.46 10.96 -1.42
CA ALA A 24 -9.16 10.95 -2.70
C ALA A 24 -8.95 12.26 -3.46
N GLN A 25 -8.72 12.18 -4.76
CA GLN A 25 -8.38 13.33 -5.60
C GLN A 25 -9.14 13.31 -6.93
N LEU A 26 -9.49 14.48 -7.44
CA LEU A 26 -10.02 14.64 -8.79
C LEU A 26 -8.87 14.99 -9.74
N CYS A 27 -8.73 14.26 -10.84
CA CYS A 27 -7.68 14.51 -11.83
C CYS A 27 -8.21 14.41 -13.26
N TYR A 28 -7.43 14.95 -14.21
CA TYR A 28 -7.70 14.78 -15.63
C TYR A 28 -7.49 13.31 -16.03
N ARG A 29 -8.38 12.74 -16.86
CA ARG A 29 -8.36 11.30 -17.15
C ARG A 29 -7.02 10.77 -17.67
N PRO A 30 -6.37 11.38 -18.67
CA PRO A 30 -5.07 10.93 -19.17
C PRO A 30 -3.94 10.89 -18.13
N SER A 31 -3.93 11.80 -17.15
CA SER A 31 -2.86 11.86 -16.14
C SER A 31 -3.11 10.96 -14.92
N ALA A 32 -4.27 10.31 -14.84
CA ALA A 32 -4.71 9.60 -13.64
C ALA A 32 -3.80 8.43 -13.25
N VAL A 33 -3.32 7.66 -14.22
CA VAL A 33 -2.46 6.49 -13.95
C VAL A 33 -1.13 6.93 -13.37
N GLU A 34 -0.51 7.95 -13.95
CA GLU A 34 0.75 8.51 -13.47
C GLU A 34 0.59 9.10 -12.08
N ARG A 35 -0.45 9.93 -11.88
CA ARG A 35 -0.80 10.50 -10.58
C ARG A 35 -0.96 9.42 -9.51
N ALA A 36 -1.75 8.38 -9.79
CA ALA A 36 -1.98 7.29 -8.85
C ALA A 36 -0.71 6.51 -8.52
N LYS A 37 0.19 6.29 -9.49
CA LYS A 37 1.50 5.66 -9.25
C LYS A 37 2.35 6.48 -8.29
N VAL A 38 2.48 7.79 -8.55
CA VAL A 38 3.26 8.71 -7.70
C VAL A 38 2.73 8.72 -6.27
N VAL A 39 1.40 8.79 -6.09
CA VAL A 39 0.79 8.74 -4.76
C VAL A 39 1.08 7.41 -4.05
N CYS A 40 0.93 6.28 -4.75
CA CYS A 40 1.20 4.96 -4.18
C CYS A 40 2.67 4.78 -3.78
N GLU A 41 3.62 5.29 -4.57
CA GLU A 41 5.05 5.22 -4.29
C GLU A 41 5.43 6.06 -3.06
N ARG A 42 4.90 7.28 -2.94
CA ARG A 42 5.13 8.14 -1.76
C ARG A 42 4.58 7.51 -0.49
N LEU A 43 3.36 6.98 -0.54
CA LEU A 43 2.77 6.27 0.60
C LEU A 43 3.59 5.05 1.00
N LYS A 44 4.18 4.33 0.05
CA LYS A 44 5.07 3.19 0.34
C LYS A 44 6.32 3.61 1.09
N GLY A 45 6.87 4.80 0.82
CA GLY A 45 8.03 5.35 1.52
C GLY A 45 7.73 5.76 2.97
N GLU A 46 6.53 6.28 3.21
CA GLU A 46 6.12 6.82 4.52
C GLU A 46 5.49 5.76 5.44
N ILE A 47 4.84 4.73 4.88
CA ILE A 47 4.23 3.67 5.67
C ILE A 47 5.32 2.73 6.21
N SER A 48 5.41 2.63 7.54
CA SER A 48 6.35 1.73 8.19
C SER A 48 6.09 0.26 7.85
N ARG A 49 7.17 -0.52 7.71
CA ARG A 49 7.07 -1.95 7.42
C ARG A 49 6.41 -2.70 8.57
N GLN A 50 5.33 -3.41 8.26
CA GLN A 50 4.60 -4.25 9.21
C GLN A 50 5.04 -5.71 9.14
N GLN A 51 4.54 -6.57 10.04
CA GLN A 51 4.79 -8.01 9.99
C GLN A 51 4.04 -8.71 8.85
N PHE A 52 3.04 -8.05 8.26
CA PHE A 52 2.24 -8.50 7.13
C PHE A 52 2.44 -7.59 5.90
N LYS A 53 2.01 -8.07 4.73
CA LYS A 53 2.07 -7.27 3.49
C LYS A 53 1.02 -6.17 3.57
N VAL A 54 1.42 -4.92 3.36
CA VAL A 54 0.48 -3.81 3.21
C VAL A 54 0.33 -3.50 1.73
N ALA A 55 -0.88 -3.60 1.21
CA ALA A 55 -1.20 -3.26 -0.17
C ALA A 55 -1.70 -1.81 -0.23
N ILE A 56 -1.05 -0.99 -1.04
CA ILE A 56 -1.46 0.38 -1.33
C ILE A 56 -1.94 0.39 -2.78
N GLN A 57 -3.14 0.90 -3.03
CA GLN A 57 -3.78 0.80 -4.33
C GLN A 57 -4.40 2.15 -4.69
N GLY A 58 -4.25 2.58 -5.94
CA GLY A 58 -5.04 3.64 -6.54
C GLY A 58 -6.10 3.03 -7.44
N ALA A 59 -7.35 3.45 -7.29
CA ALA A 59 -8.48 2.96 -8.06
C ALA A 59 -9.30 4.10 -8.67
N ILE A 60 -9.97 3.79 -9.77
CA ILE A 60 -11.04 4.62 -10.33
C ILE A 60 -12.30 3.76 -10.26
N GLY A 61 -13.19 4.08 -9.33
CA GLY A 61 -14.35 3.22 -9.04
C GLY A 61 -13.90 1.82 -8.62
N SER A 62 -14.25 0.80 -9.41
CA SER A 62 -13.89 -0.61 -9.14
C SER A 62 -12.55 -1.03 -9.75
N GLN A 63 -11.97 -0.24 -10.66
CA GLN A 63 -10.75 -0.61 -11.38
C GLN A 63 -9.51 -0.11 -10.63
N ILE A 64 -8.60 -1.02 -10.29
CA ILE A 64 -7.29 -0.67 -9.74
C ILE A 64 -6.35 -0.26 -10.89
N ILE A 65 -5.86 0.98 -10.85
CA ILE A 65 -4.97 1.55 -11.86
C ILE A 65 -3.49 1.55 -11.45
N ALA A 66 -3.22 1.59 -10.14
CA ALA A 66 -1.88 1.56 -9.59
C ALA A 66 -1.86 0.70 -8.32
N ARG A 67 -0.76 -0.02 -8.09
CA ARG A 67 -0.58 -0.85 -6.90
C ARG A 67 0.86 -0.88 -6.47
N GLU A 68 1.09 -0.53 -5.21
CA GLU A 68 2.36 -0.72 -4.52
C GLU A 68 2.18 -1.66 -3.32
N THR A 69 3.27 -2.29 -2.89
CA THR A 69 3.23 -3.20 -1.74
C THR A 69 4.41 -2.97 -0.82
N VAL A 70 4.12 -2.69 0.45
CA VAL A 70 5.14 -2.63 1.50
C VAL A 70 5.45 -4.06 1.94
N ASN A 71 6.69 -4.46 1.77
CA ASN A 71 7.13 -5.81 2.10
C ASN A 71 7.17 -6.03 3.62
N PRO A 72 6.67 -7.18 4.11
CA PRO A 72 6.65 -7.46 5.52
C PRO A 72 8.06 -7.61 6.06
N VAL A 73 8.22 -7.33 7.34
CA VAL A 73 9.39 -7.77 8.09
C VAL A 73 9.39 -9.30 8.14
N ARG A 74 10.57 -9.91 7.97
CA ARG A 74 10.76 -11.36 8.07
C ARG A 74 11.78 -11.63 9.16
N LYS A 75 11.35 -12.31 10.23
CA LYS A 75 12.26 -12.98 11.14
C LYS A 75 12.70 -14.29 10.50
N ASP A 76 14.00 -14.56 10.49
CA ASP A 76 14.49 -15.87 10.13
C ASP A 76 14.13 -16.87 11.24
N VAL A 77 13.09 -17.65 11.00
CA VAL A 77 12.61 -18.68 11.92
C VAL A 77 13.46 -19.95 11.87
N LEU A 78 14.32 -20.08 10.85
CA LEU A 78 15.14 -21.27 10.60
C LEU A 78 16.56 -21.12 11.16
N ALA A 79 16.94 -19.95 11.69
CA ALA A 79 18.29 -19.70 12.21
C ALA A 79 18.78 -20.72 13.27
N LYS A 80 17.86 -21.36 14.02
CA LYS A 80 18.18 -22.40 15.02
C LYS A 80 18.01 -23.84 14.50
N CYS A 81 17.72 -24.02 13.22
CA CYS A 81 17.54 -25.32 12.59
C CYS A 81 18.87 -25.80 11.98
N TYR A 82 19.76 -26.33 12.82
CA TYR A 82 21.10 -26.79 12.43
C TYR A 82 21.13 -28.18 11.74
N GLY A 83 19.97 -28.70 11.31
CA GLY A 83 19.86 -30.06 10.78
C GLY A 83 19.05 -30.17 9.48
N GLY A 84 19.05 -31.39 8.93
CA GLY A 84 18.33 -31.76 7.69
C GLY A 84 16.83 -32.03 7.87
N ASP A 85 16.29 -31.91 9.09
CA ASP A 85 14.87 -32.18 9.35
C ASP A 85 13.96 -31.15 8.66
N VAL A 86 13.48 -31.53 7.48
CA VAL A 86 12.56 -30.75 6.65
C VAL A 86 11.21 -30.54 7.34
N THR A 87 10.77 -31.50 8.16
CA THR A 87 9.46 -31.43 8.83
C THR A 87 9.41 -30.29 9.84
N ARG A 88 10.48 -30.12 10.62
CA ARG A 88 10.63 -29.01 11.57
C ARG A 88 10.68 -27.65 10.87
N LYS A 89 11.45 -27.53 9.77
CA LYS A 89 11.51 -26.29 8.97
C LYS A 89 10.12 -25.91 8.43
N ARG A 90 9.39 -26.88 7.84
CA ARG A 90 8.04 -26.67 7.32
C ARG A 90 7.05 -26.23 8.42
N LYS A 91 7.08 -26.87 9.58
CA LYS A 91 6.21 -26.50 10.72
C LYS A 91 6.41 -25.05 11.17
N LEU A 92 7.65 -24.57 11.20
CA LEU A 92 7.96 -23.18 11.57
C LEU A 92 7.50 -22.18 10.51
N LEU A 93 7.69 -22.51 9.24
CA LEU A 93 7.21 -21.68 8.12
C LEU A 93 5.68 -21.59 8.07
N GLU A 94 4.97 -22.70 8.30
CA GLU A 94 3.50 -22.71 8.35
C GLU A 94 2.97 -21.89 9.53
N LYS A 95 3.60 -21.99 10.71
CA LYS A 95 3.27 -21.13 11.86
C LYS A 95 3.47 -19.65 11.52
N GLN A 96 4.58 -19.29 10.87
CA GLN A 96 4.85 -17.91 10.46
C GLN A 96 3.80 -17.41 9.45
N LYS A 97 3.45 -18.23 8.46
CA LYS A 97 2.45 -17.91 7.44
C LYS A 97 1.06 -17.68 8.05
N ALA A 98 0.63 -18.57 8.94
CA ALA A 98 -0.64 -18.44 9.66
C ALA A 98 -0.68 -17.19 10.54
N GLY A 99 0.43 -16.92 11.27
CA GLY A 99 0.57 -15.70 12.06
C GLY A 99 0.42 -14.43 11.22
N LYS A 100 1.11 -14.35 10.08
CA LYS A 100 1.01 -13.20 9.17
C LYS A 100 -0.39 -13.04 8.57
N LYS A 101 -1.08 -14.13 8.23
CA LYS A 101 -2.48 -14.08 7.74
C LYS A 101 -3.42 -13.53 8.81
N ARG A 102 -3.27 -13.96 10.07
CA ARG A 102 -4.07 -13.44 11.19
C ARG A 102 -3.80 -11.95 11.43
N MET A 103 -2.54 -11.53 11.38
CA MET A 103 -2.18 -10.11 11.52
C MET A 103 -2.75 -9.25 10.39
N LEU A 104 -2.80 -9.76 9.15
CA LEU A 104 -3.40 -9.02 8.03
C LEU A 104 -4.90 -8.79 8.24
N MET A 105 -5.63 -9.78 8.77
CA MET A 105 -7.08 -9.66 9.00
C MET A 105 -7.42 -8.70 10.14
N ALA A 106 -6.62 -8.73 11.22
CA ALA A 106 -6.85 -7.87 12.39
C ALA A 106 -6.12 -6.52 12.31
N GLY A 107 -5.20 -6.36 11.35
CA GLY A 107 -4.30 -5.22 11.26
C GLY A 107 -4.98 -4.02 10.62
N ASN A 108 -5.21 -2.98 11.43
CA ASN A 108 -5.37 -1.64 10.91
C ASN A 108 -3.97 -1.05 10.67
N VAL A 109 -3.79 -0.42 9.52
CA VAL A 109 -2.56 0.32 9.20
C VAL A 109 -2.84 1.76 9.57
N GLU A 110 -2.25 2.23 10.66
CA GLU A 110 -2.30 3.64 11.00
C GLU A 110 -1.47 4.42 9.98
N LEU A 111 -2.08 5.44 9.39
CA LEU A 111 -1.41 6.33 8.46
C LEU A 111 -0.84 7.51 9.25
N PRO A 112 0.49 7.71 9.30
CA PRO A 112 1.06 8.84 10.01
C PRO A 112 0.71 10.15 9.29
N GLN A 113 0.66 11.24 10.05
CA GLN A 113 0.39 12.57 9.49
C GLN A 113 1.45 13.00 8.46
N SER A 114 2.69 12.53 8.58
CA SER A 114 3.76 12.76 7.59
C SER A 114 3.41 12.21 6.22
N ALA A 115 2.82 11.00 6.16
CA ALA A 115 2.41 10.37 4.91
C ALA A 115 1.37 11.19 4.18
N PHE A 116 0.44 11.80 4.92
CA PHE A 116 -0.59 12.67 4.36
C PHE A 116 0.03 13.92 3.71
N LEU A 117 0.93 14.58 4.43
CA LEU A 117 1.64 15.77 3.94
C LEU A 117 2.55 15.45 2.74
N ALA A 118 3.17 14.27 2.71
CA ALA A 118 4.02 13.84 1.60
C ALA A 118 3.23 13.63 0.30
N VAL A 119 1.98 13.18 0.39
CA VAL A 119 1.10 13.06 -0.78
C VAL A 119 0.60 14.43 -1.25
N LEU A 120 0.27 15.33 -0.33
CA LEU A 120 -0.24 16.67 -0.64
C LEU A 120 0.83 17.65 -1.14
N LYS A 121 2.08 17.51 -0.67
CA LYS A 121 3.21 18.27 -1.22
C LYS A 121 3.52 17.74 -2.60
N GLU A 122 2.82 18.24 -3.62
CA GLU A 122 3.34 18.20 -4.99
C GLU A 122 4.76 18.77 -4.97
N LYS A 123 5.66 18.17 -5.74
CA LYS A 123 6.84 18.93 -6.11
C LYS A 123 6.27 20.13 -6.86
N GLU A 124 6.51 21.33 -6.36
CA GLU A 124 6.70 22.46 -7.27
C GLU A 124 7.88 22.06 -8.16
N ASP A 125 7.60 21.30 -9.21
CA ASP A 125 8.55 21.11 -10.29
C ASP A 125 8.66 22.50 -10.93
N SER A 126 9.77 23.17 -10.63
CA SER A 126 10.21 24.42 -11.26
C SER A 126 10.31 24.29 -12.77
#